data_AF-A0A811RX37-F1
#
_entry.id   AF-A0A811RX37-F1
#
_cell.length_a   1.000
_cell.length_b   1.000
_cell.length_c   1.000
_cell.angle_alpha   90.00
_cell.angle_beta   90.00
_cell.angle_gamma   90.00
#
_symmetry.space_group_name_H-M   'P 1'
#
loop_
_entity.id
_entity.type
_entity.pdbx_description
1 polymer ?
#
loop_
_entity_poly.entity_id
_entity_poly.type
_entity_poly.pdbx_seq_one_letter_code
_entity_poly.pdbx_strand_id
1 'polypeptide(L)'
;MMAAQMKAFLDATGGLWRDQALAGKPAGVFVATGTQGGGQETTALTAVTQLAHHGMLFVPLGYTFGAGMPGVDEVSGGSPYGAGTFAGADGSRKPTEAELAIARHQGTYFAGIAKKLKAGAAALAAEASSA
;
A
#
# COMPACT_ATOMS: atom_id res chain seq x y z
N MET A 1 0.66 7.42 11.11
CA MET A 1 0.40 8.79 10.64
C MET A 1 1.13 8.99 9.32
N MET A 2 0.66 9.85 8.43
CA MET A 2 1.36 10.18 7.18
C MET A 2 2.06 11.54 7.27
N ALA A 3 2.97 11.84 6.34
CA ALA A 3 3.59 13.17 6.25
C ALA A 3 2.55 14.26 5.96
N ALA A 4 2.77 15.48 6.44
CA ALA A 4 1.84 16.60 6.29
C ALA A 4 1.46 16.86 4.81
N GLN A 5 2.42 16.71 3.90
CA GLN A 5 2.23 16.85 2.46
C GLN A 5 1.23 15.82 1.90
N MET A 6 1.34 14.56 2.34
CA MET A 6 0.39 13.51 1.96
C MET A 6 -0.99 13.77 2.56
N LYS A 7 -1.05 14.24 3.82
CA LYS A 7 -2.32 14.57 4.45
C LYS A 7 -3.02 15.72 3.72
N ALA A 8 -2.30 16.79 3.40
CA ALA A 8 -2.82 17.92 2.62
C ALA A 8 -3.30 17.49 1.22
N PHE A 9 -2.57 16.58 0.56
CA PHE A 9 -3.03 16.01 -0.72
C PHE A 9 -4.38 15.30 -0.57
N LEU A 10 -4.54 14.44 0.43
CA LEU A 10 -5.80 13.70 0.66
C LEU A 10 -6.93 14.63 1.12
N ASP A 11 -6.63 15.66 1.92
CA ASP A 11 -7.62 16.67 2.34
C ASP A 11 -8.18 17.46 1.15
N ALA A 12 -7.39 17.66 0.10
CA ALA A 12 -7.83 18.30 -1.13
C ALA A 12 -8.77 17.44 -2.00
N THR A 13 -8.98 16.15 -1.66
CA THR A 13 -9.79 15.21 -2.47
C THR A 13 -11.26 15.14 -2.05
N GLY A 14 -11.77 16.13 -1.30
CA GLY A 14 -13.16 16.16 -0.82
C GLY A 14 -14.23 16.05 -1.94
N GLY A 15 -13.97 16.58 -3.13
CA GLY A 15 -14.85 16.39 -4.29
C GLY A 15 -14.93 14.92 -4.75
N LEU A 16 -13.77 14.25 -4.86
CA LEU A 16 -13.71 12.83 -5.22
C LEU A 16 -14.37 11.94 -4.17
N TRP A 17 -14.23 12.31 -2.89
CA TRP A 17 -14.94 11.65 -1.80
C TRP A 17 -16.46 11.80 -1.94
N ARG A 18 -16.96 13.03 -2.12
CA ARG A 18 -18.41 13.28 -2.24
C ARG A 18 -19.00 12.48 -3.40
N ASP A 19 -18.30 12.45 -4.52
CA ASP A 19 -18.77 11.79 -5.74
C ASP A 19 -18.43 10.28 -5.74
N GLN A 20 -17.81 9.77 -4.66
CA GLN A 20 -17.34 8.38 -4.51
C GLN A 20 -16.47 7.89 -5.70
N ALA A 21 -15.74 8.80 -6.33
CA ALA A 21 -15.00 8.54 -7.57
C ALA A 21 -13.84 7.54 -7.42
N LEU A 22 -13.39 7.29 -6.18
CA LEU A 22 -12.34 6.34 -5.86
C LEU A 22 -12.85 5.01 -5.31
N ALA A 23 -14.16 4.87 -5.10
CA ALA A 23 -14.75 3.66 -4.54
C ALA A 23 -14.42 2.42 -5.40
N GLY A 24 -14.10 1.31 -4.74
CA GLY A 24 -13.74 0.04 -5.40
C GLY A 24 -12.36 0.01 -6.06
N LYS A 25 -11.62 1.13 -6.11
CA LYS A 25 -10.26 1.15 -6.65
C LYS A 25 -9.28 0.52 -5.66
N PRO A 26 -8.34 -0.32 -6.10
CA PRO A 26 -7.32 -0.89 -5.23
C PRO A 26 -6.31 0.19 -4.82
N ALA A 27 -5.85 0.14 -3.57
CA ALA A 27 -4.80 0.98 -3.02
C ALA A 27 -3.81 0.15 -2.20
N GLY A 28 -2.52 0.44 -2.37
CA GLY A 28 -1.42 -0.13 -1.58
C GLY A 28 -0.65 0.99 -0.88
N VAL A 29 0.03 0.65 0.22
CA VAL A 29 0.85 1.57 0.99
C VAL A 29 2.28 1.04 1.08
N PHE A 30 3.26 1.94 1.03
CA PHE A 30 4.65 1.66 1.37
C PHE A 30 5.18 2.79 2.25
N VAL A 31 6.19 2.50 3.07
CA VAL A 31 6.66 3.44 4.12
C VAL A 31 8.18 3.57 4.13
N ALA A 32 8.67 4.67 4.70
CA ALA A 32 10.07 4.84 5.06
C ALA A 32 10.14 5.46 6.46
N THR A 33 10.93 4.88 7.36
CA THR A 33 11.07 5.36 8.75
C THR A 33 12.54 5.57 9.11
N GLY A 34 12.82 6.44 10.08
CA GLY A 34 14.20 6.64 10.56
C GLY A 34 14.73 5.48 11.41
N THR A 35 13.85 4.82 12.17
CA THR A 35 14.20 3.77 13.14
C THR A 35 13.27 2.55 13.03
N GLN A 36 13.70 1.43 13.61
CA GLN A 36 13.00 0.14 13.58
C GLN A 36 11.60 0.19 14.19
N GLY A 37 11.48 0.72 15.42
CA GLY A 37 10.18 0.88 16.10
C GLY A 37 9.38 2.12 15.67
N GLY A 38 9.94 2.95 14.79
CA GLY A 38 9.42 4.26 14.42
C GLY A 38 8.27 4.22 13.42
N GLY A 39 7.22 3.44 13.68
CA GLY A 39 5.98 3.49 12.91
C GLY A 39 6.00 2.78 11.55
N GLN A 40 6.83 1.73 11.38
CA GLN A 40 6.82 0.88 10.18
C GLN A 40 5.42 0.31 9.90
N GLU A 41 4.73 -0.14 10.94
CA GLU A 41 3.38 -0.71 10.81
C GLU A 41 2.29 0.36 10.97
N THR A 42 2.39 1.20 12.00
CA THR A 42 1.31 2.14 12.36
C THR A 42 1.12 3.24 11.32
N THR A 43 2.15 3.60 10.55
CA THR A 43 2.02 4.50 9.40
C THR A 43 1.09 3.91 8.36
N ALA A 44 1.29 2.64 7.98
CA ALA A 44 0.41 1.95 7.04
C ALA A 44 -1.00 1.75 7.62
N LEU A 45 -1.12 1.27 8.86
CA LEU A 45 -2.41 1.01 9.52
C LEU A 45 -3.30 2.27 9.56
N THR A 46 -2.71 3.42 9.91
CA THR A 46 -3.45 4.69 9.95
C THR A 46 -3.70 5.28 8.57
N ALA A 47 -2.93 4.93 7.53
CA ALA A 47 -3.24 5.34 6.16
C ALA A 47 -4.51 4.62 5.64
N VAL A 48 -4.75 3.38 6.06
CA VAL A 48 -5.94 2.60 5.68
C VAL A 48 -7.24 3.32 6.06
N THR A 49 -7.27 4.06 7.17
CA THR A 49 -8.48 4.79 7.56
C THR A 49 -8.88 5.82 6.49
N GLN A 50 -7.92 6.55 5.91
CA GLN A 50 -8.20 7.51 4.85
C GLN A 50 -8.66 6.81 3.56
N LEU A 51 -8.09 5.63 3.23
CA LEU A 51 -8.53 4.82 2.10
C LEU A 51 -9.97 4.34 2.27
N ALA A 52 -10.33 3.91 3.47
CA ALA A 52 -11.68 3.44 3.80
C ALA A 52 -12.73 4.55 3.61
N HIS A 53 -12.43 5.79 4.00
CA HIS A 53 -13.33 6.93 3.78
C HIS A 53 -13.60 7.19 2.28
N HIS A 54 -12.65 6.89 1.39
CA HIS A 54 -12.83 6.98 -0.06
C HIS A 54 -13.47 5.73 -0.69
N GLY A 55 -13.81 4.71 0.10
CA GLY A 55 -14.33 3.44 -0.40
C GLY A 55 -13.29 2.61 -1.18
N MET A 56 -12.00 2.91 -1.03
CA MET A 56 -10.94 2.19 -1.74
C MET A 56 -10.69 0.81 -1.11
N LEU A 57 -10.25 -0.13 -1.93
CA LEU A 57 -9.90 -1.48 -1.49
C LEU A 57 -8.43 -1.53 -1.10
N PHE A 58 -8.15 -1.63 0.20
CA PHE A 58 -6.79 -1.83 0.67
C PHE A 58 -6.27 -3.22 0.27
N VAL A 59 -5.17 -3.24 -0.48
CA VAL A 59 -4.47 -4.46 -0.89
C VAL A 59 -3.21 -4.58 -0.04
N PRO A 60 -3.21 -5.41 1.03
CA PRO A 60 -2.03 -5.61 1.86
C PRO A 60 -0.96 -6.40 1.11
N LEU A 61 0.29 -6.26 1.53
CA LEU A 61 1.36 -7.16 1.09
C LEU A 61 1.10 -8.58 1.60
N GLY A 62 0.61 -8.72 2.83
CA GLY A 62 0.51 -9.99 3.55
C GLY A 62 1.89 -10.64 3.71
N TYR A 63 1.91 -11.95 3.99
CA TYR A 63 3.12 -12.78 3.90
C TYR A 63 3.32 -13.38 2.49
N THR A 64 2.81 -12.73 1.45
CA THR A 64 2.75 -13.29 0.09
C THR A 64 4.13 -13.43 -0.57
N PHE A 65 5.16 -12.75 -0.04
CA PHE A 65 6.56 -12.91 -0.48
C PHE A 65 7.27 -14.10 0.21
N GLY A 66 6.55 -14.88 1.04
CA GLY A 66 7.02 -16.13 1.60
C GLY A 66 8.31 -15.98 2.42
N ALA A 67 9.31 -16.79 2.11
CA ALA A 67 10.60 -16.83 2.81
C ALA A 67 11.36 -15.48 2.78
N GLY A 68 10.99 -14.54 1.90
CA GLY A 68 11.59 -13.20 1.86
C GLY A 68 11.07 -12.23 2.93
N MET A 69 10.19 -12.65 3.84
CA MET A 69 9.64 -11.80 4.92
C MET A 69 10.06 -12.16 6.36
N PRO A 70 10.13 -13.44 6.78
CA PRO A 70 10.42 -13.79 8.17
C PRO A 70 11.92 -13.79 8.52
N GLY A 71 12.79 -13.25 7.65
CA GLY A 71 14.23 -13.21 7.89
C GLY A 71 14.58 -12.33 9.10
N VAL A 72 15.48 -12.82 9.95
CA VAL A 72 15.98 -12.11 11.14
C VAL A 72 17.48 -11.85 11.10
N ASP A 73 18.15 -12.30 10.03
CA ASP A 73 19.61 -12.21 9.87
C ASP A 73 20.07 -10.77 9.56
N GLU A 74 19.19 -9.95 9.00
CA GLU A 74 19.45 -8.55 8.70
C GLU A 74 18.28 -7.64 9.09
N VAL A 75 18.61 -6.37 9.39
CA VAL A 75 17.59 -5.35 9.65
C VAL A 75 16.94 -4.95 8.33
N SER A 76 15.70 -5.41 8.12
CA SER A 76 14.87 -5.10 6.95
C SER A 76 13.57 -4.42 7.37
N GLY A 77 13.20 -3.36 6.66
CA GLY A 77 11.90 -2.72 6.79
C GLY A 77 10.78 -3.50 6.08
N GLY A 78 9.54 -3.05 6.32
CA GLY A 78 8.34 -3.66 5.76
C GLY A 78 7.57 -4.51 6.75
N SER A 79 6.30 -4.74 6.42
CA SER A 79 5.36 -5.50 7.24
C SER A 79 4.28 -6.13 6.34
N PRO A 80 3.40 -7.00 6.88
CA PRO A 80 2.24 -7.47 6.13
C PRO A 80 1.31 -6.35 5.63
N TYR A 81 1.38 -5.15 6.21
CA TYR A 81 0.61 -3.99 5.77
C TYR A 81 1.18 -3.30 4.51
N GLY A 82 2.44 -3.55 4.16
CA GLY A 82 3.10 -2.92 3.02
C GLY A 82 4.62 -2.99 3.13
N ALA A 83 5.30 -2.82 2.00
CA ALA A 83 6.75 -2.72 1.95
C ALA A 83 7.23 -1.47 2.71
N GLY A 84 8.44 -1.57 3.25
CA GLY A 84 9.03 -0.52 4.04
C GLY A 84 10.53 -0.51 3.92
N THR A 85 11.14 0.62 4.25
CA THR A 85 12.59 0.79 4.32
C THR A 85 12.98 1.60 5.54
N PHE A 86 14.20 1.40 6.04
CA PHE A 86 14.81 2.31 7.01
C PHE A 86 15.72 3.34 6.33
N ALA A 87 15.55 4.62 6.66
CA ALA A 87 16.41 5.70 6.20
C ALA A 87 17.57 6.01 7.17
N GLY A 88 17.52 5.48 8.39
CA GLY A 88 18.44 5.86 9.47
C GLY A 88 18.06 7.22 10.08
N ALA A 89 18.61 7.53 11.25
CA ALA A 89 18.29 8.77 11.97
C ALA A 89 18.74 10.04 11.22
N ASP A 90 19.82 9.93 10.43
CA ASP A 90 20.39 10.99 9.61
C ASP A 90 19.94 10.94 8.14
N GLY A 91 19.10 9.97 7.76
CA GLY A 91 18.65 9.77 6.38
C GLY A 91 19.69 9.18 5.42
N SER A 92 20.85 8.74 5.91
CA SER A 92 21.95 8.24 5.07
C SER A 92 21.75 6.82 4.56
N ARG A 93 21.01 5.97 5.30
CA ARG A 93 20.76 4.56 4.93
C ARG A 93 19.91 4.50 3.66
N LYS A 94 20.34 3.71 2.70
CA LYS A 94 19.59 3.41 1.48
C LYS A 94 18.80 2.11 1.66
N PRO A 95 17.71 1.92 0.90
CA PRO A 95 17.01 0.64 0.86
C PRO A 95 17.96 -0.51 0.53
N THR A 96 17.88 -1.61 1.27
CA THR A 96 18.65 -2.83 0.98
C THR A 96 18.03 -3.61 -0.17
N GLU A 97 18.75 -4.58 -0.73
CA GLU A 97 18.19 -5.44 -1.77
C GLU A 97 16.99 -6.26 -1.28
N ALA A 98 16.95 -6.66 0.00
CA ALA A 98 15.78 -7.33 0.57
C ALA A 98 14.55 -6.40 0.62
N GLU A 99 14.71 -5.15 1.08
CA GLU A 99 13.62 -4.16 1.10
C GLU A 99 13.12 -3.85 -0.32
N LEU A 100 14.04 -3.72 -1.28
CA LEU A 100 13.71 -3.54 -2.69
C LEU A 100 13.01 -4.76 -3.28
N ALA A 101 13.41 -5.98 -2.91
CA ALA A 101 12.77 -7.21 -3.36
C ALA A 101 11.32 -7.31 -2.85
N ILE A 102 11.08 -6.98 -1.58
CA ILE A 102 9.74 -6.88 -0.99
C ILE A 102 8.90 -5.84 -1.75
N ALA A 103 9.45 -4.67 -2.04
CA ALA A 103 8.73 -3.63 -2.79
C ALA A 103 8.39 -4.07 -4.23
N ARG A 104 9.32 -4.74 -4.93
CA ARG A 104 9.08 -5.31 -6.27
C ARG A 104 7.98 -6.38 -6.24
N HIS A 105 8.00 -7.24 -5.23
CA HIS A 105 6.95 -8.24 -5.02
C HIS A 105 5.59 -7.58 -4.74
N GLN A 106 5.53 -6.58 -3.86
CA GLN A 106 4.31 -5.83 -3.58
C GLN A 106 3.72 -5.23 -4.86
N GLY A 107 4.56 -4.59 -5.68
CA GLY A 107 4.11 -3.99 -6.95
C GLY A 107 3.54 -5.04 -7.91
N THR A 108 4.22 -6.18 -8.05
CA THR A 108 3.76 -7.29 -8.90
C THR A 108 2.43 -7.87 -8.40
N TYR A 109 2.34 -8.14 -7.10
CA TYR A 109 1.13 -8.65 -6.46
C TYR A 109 -0.04 -7.68 -6.60
N PHE A 110 0.17 -6.41 -6.26
CA PHE A 110 -0.82 -5.34 -6.37
C PHE A 110 -1.35 -5.19 -7.81
N ALA A 111 -0.45 -5.15 -8.80
CA ALA A 111 -0.84 -5.07 -10.20
C ALA A 111 -1.68 -6.28 -10.63
N GLY A 112 -1.36 -7.48 -10.14
CA GLY A 112 -2.17 -8.67 -10.34
C GLY A 112 -3.59 -8.53 -9.81
N ILE A 113 -3.76 -7.99 -8.59
CA ILE A 113 -5.08 -7.71 -8.01
C ILE A 113 -5.84 -6.66 -8.83
N ALA A 114 -5.19 -5.55 -9.17
CA ALA A 114 -5.80 -4.50 -9.98
C ALA A 114 -6.29 -5.02 -11.35
N LYS A 115 -5.50 -5.89 -12.00
CA LYS A 115 -5.88 -6.53 -13.26
C LYS A 115 -7.11 -7.44 -13.10
N LYS A 116 -7.16 -8.23 -12.01
CA LYS A 116 -8.32 -9.09 -11.70
C LYS A 116 -9.58 -8.27 -11.46
N LEU A 117 -9.49 -7.19 -10.68
CA LEU A 117 -10.63 -6.29 -10.44
C LEU A 117 -11.13 -5.63 -11.72
N LYS A 118 -10.21 -5.17 -12.59
CA LYS A 118 -10.57 -4.61 -13.90
C LYS A 118 -11.29 -5.63 -14.79
N ALA A 119 -10.78 -6.86 -14.85
CA ALA A 119 -11.40 -7.92 -15.65
C ALA A 119 -12.78 -8.31 -15.12
N GLY A 120 -12.93 -8.45 -13.81
CA GLY A 120 -14.22 -8.75 -13.17
C GLY A 120 -15.27 -7.66 -13.41
N ALA A 121 -14.88 -6.38 -13.31
CA ALA A 121 -15.77 -5.26 -13.61
C ALA A 121 -16.25 -5.28 -15.07
N ALA A 122 -15.38 -5.63 -16.03
CA ALA A 122 -15.74 -5.74 -17.44
C ALA A 122 -16.72 -6.91 -17.70
N ALA A 123 -16.52 -8.05 -17.04
CA ALA A 123 -17.41 -9.20 -17.15
C ALA A 123 -18.82 -8.88 -16.63
N LEU A 124 -18.93 -8.27 -15.45
CA LEU A 124 -20.22 -7.87 -14.85
C LEU A 124 -20.96 -6.84 -15.73
N ALA A 125 -20.23 -5.91 -16.34
CA ALA A 125 -20.84 -4.93 -17.25
C ALA A 125 -21.37 -5.58 -18.55
N ALA A 126 -20.67 -6.59 -19.07
CA ALA A 126 -21.12 -7.34 -20.24
C ALA A 126 -22.38 -8.16 -19.93
N GLU A 127 -22.45 -8.80 -18.76
CA GLU A 127 -23.64 -9.51 -18.29
C GLU A 127 -24.85 -8.58 -18.14
N ALA A 128 -24.67 -7.41 -17.51
CA ALA A 128 -25.74 -6.42 -17.33
C ALA A 128 -26.26 -5.83 -18.66
N SER A 129 -25.43 -5.79 -19.72
CA SER A 129 -25.85 -5.36 -21.05
C SER A 129 -26.61 -6.45 -21.84
N SER A 130 -26.60 -7.68 -21.36
CA SER A 130 -27.25 -8.83 -22.00
C SER A 130 -28.57 -9.24 -21.35
N ALA A 131 -28.93 -8.59 -20.23
CA ALA A 131 -30.20 -8.72 -19.51
C ALA A 131 -31.15 -7.57 -19.89
#